data_AF-W6Q1D2-F1
#
_entry.id   AF-W6Q1D2-F1
#
_cell.length_a   1.000
_cell.length_b   1.000
_cell.length_c   1.000
_cell.angle_alpha   90.00
_cell.angle_beta   90.00
_cell.angle_gamma   90.00
#
_symmetry.space_group_name_H-M   'P 1'
#
loop_
_entity.id
_entity.type
_entity.pdbx_description
1 polymer ?
#
loop_
_entity_poly.entity_id
_entity_poly.type
_entity_poly.pdbx_seq_one_letter_code
_entity_poly.pdbx_strand_id
1 'polypeptide(L)'
;MLFSLNLQCSLQLDMPPASQKSLAKCPFPDEDALARYVSSPHEDGLNAYMYSTHLVKFSMIVADIGVCASIADLVDDDGNSPAALENHALNLSSAPRNLEVWRDQLPSELLLSRYGNSSGNSEMLDFDRTLTLPNRLHRQAVLLELHYHNAYTLLQRPFTRLHYAHTSSMITSPNSRQPGVELHIASALHHASIIVDTVSTVCSMSDIFYGWPALERGVDNRSLRPR
;
A
#
# COMPACT_ATOMS: atom_id res chain seq x y z
N MET A 1 -1.47 -11.53 -8.11
CA MET A 1 -0.14 -11.08 -7.64
C MET A 1 0.65 -10.32 -8.71
N LEU A 2 0.83 -10.84 -9.93
CA LEU A 2 1.61 -10.17 -10.98
C LEU A 2 1.13 -8.74 -11.31
N PHE A 3 -0.19 -8.52 -11.38
CA PHE A 3 -0.78 -7.19 -11.57
C PHE A 3 -0.39 -6.20 -10.46
N SER A 4 -0.43 -6.64 -9.20
CA SER A 4 -0.05 -5.82 -8.03
C SER A 4 1.43 -5.43 -8.09
N LEU A 5 2.31 -6.38 -8.44
CA LEU A 5 3.73 -6.11 -8.63
C LEU A 5 3.99 -5.12 -9.77
N ASN A 6 3.36 -5.32 -10.93
CA ASN A 6 3.50 -4.39 -12.05
C ASN A 6 3.04 -2.98 -11.68
N LEU A 7 1.93 -2.85 -10.95
CA LEU A 7 1.43 -1.57 -10.46
C LEU A 7 2.40 -0.92 -9.46
N GLN A 8 2.95 -1.69 -8.51
CA GLN A 8 3.93 -1.17 -7.55
C GLN A 8 5.19 -0.68 -8.25
N CYS A 9 5.75 -1.46 -9.17
CA CYS A 9 6.91 -1.05 -9.96
C CYS A 9 6.61 0.21 -10.76
N SER A 10 5.44 0.28 -11.40
CA SER A 10 4.97 1.45 -12.14
C SER A 10 4.95 2.71 -11.27
N LEU A 11 4.33 2.66 -10.09
CA LEU A 11 4.27 3.78 -9.16
C LEU A 11 5.64 4.17 -8.60
N GLN A 12 6.50 3.20 -8.30
CA GLN A 12 7.86 3.45 -7.80
C GLN A 12 8.76 4.11 -8.84
N LEU A 13 8.65 3.65 -10.10
CA LEU A 13 9.44 4.15 -11.22
C LEU A 13 8.85 5.40 -11.86
N ASP A 14 7.63 5.80 -11.47
CA ASP A 14 6.89 6.91 -12.10
C ASP A 14 6.67 6.67 -13.60
N MET A 15 6.38 5.40 -13.95
CA MET A 15 6.18 4.93 -15.31
C MET A 15 4.78 4.35 -15.46
N PRO A 16 4.13 4.43 -16.64
CA PRO A 16 2.84 3.80 -16.84
C PRO A 16 2.92 2.28 -16.64
N PRO A 17 1.89 1.65 -16.04
CA PRO A 17 1.90 0.22 -15.82
C PRO A 17 1.87 -0.54 -17.15
N ALA A 18 2.76 -1.52 -17.30
CA ALA A 18 2.81 -2.35 -18.52
C ALA A 18 1.53 -3.19 -18.71
N SER A 19 0.93 -3.64 -17.60
CA SER A 19 -0.37 -4.32 -17.62
C SER A 19 -1.52 -3.32 -17.49
N GLN A 20 -2.40 -3.28 -18.48
CA GLN A 20 -3.66 -2.55 -18.36
C GLN A 20 -4.70 -3.38 -17.60
N LYS A 21 -5.49 -2.72 -16.75
CA LYS A 21 -6.62 -3.34 -16.03
C LYS A 21 -7.60 -4.05 -16.97
N SER A 22 -7.84 -3.49 -18.15
CA SER A 22 -8.70 -4.07 -19.20
C SER A 22 -8.19 -5.40 -19.79
N LEU A 23 -6.88 -5.67 -19.68
CA LEU A 23 -6.25 -6.90 -20.18
C LEU A 23 -6.31 -8.04 -19.17
N ALA A 24 -6.63 -7.75 -17.91
CA ALA A 24 -6.90 -8.77 -16.89
C ALA A 24 -8.28 -9.40 -17.13
N LYS A 25 -8.38 -10.26 -18.15
CA LYS A 25 -9.62 -10.99 -18.50
C LYS A 25 -9.95 -12.14 -17.56
N CYS A 26 -9.03 -12.51 -16.67
CA CYS A 26 -9.28 -13.55 -15.70
C CYS A 26 -10.23 -12.99 -14.63
N PRO A 27 -11.47 -13.51 -14.52
CA PRO A 27 -12.37 -13.09 -13.46
C PRO A 27 -11.71 -13.41 -12.12
N PHE A 28 -12.01 -12.59 -11.11
CA PHE A 28 -11.58 -12.88 -9.76
C PHE A 28 -12.10 -14.26 -9.37
N PRO A 29 -11.22 -15.17 -8.94
CA PRO A 29 -11.69 -16.44 -8.45
C PRO A 29 -12.53 -16.15 -7.21
N ASP A 30 -13.77 -16.62 -7.24
CA ASP A 30 -14.67 -16.53 -6.11
C ASP A 30 -14.04 -17.19 -4.87
N GLU A 31 -14.47 -16.79 -3.68
CA GLU A 31 -14.00 -17.37 -2.42
C GLU A 31 -14.13 -18.90 -2.43
N ASP A 32 -15.26 -19.38 -2.95
CA ASP A 32 -15.54 -20.80 -3.18
C ASP A 32 -14.60 -21.46 -4.19
N ALA A 33 -14.18 -20.73 -5.22
CA ALA A 33 -13.24 -21.23 -6.22
C ALA A 33 -11.82 -21.33 -5.63
N LEU A 34 -11.38 -20.32 -4.90
CA LEU A 34 -10.08 -20.31 -4.20
C LEU A 34 -9.99 -21.43 -3.16
N ALA A 35 -11.06 -21.64 -2.39
CA ALA A 35 -11.15 -22.71 -1.39
C ALA A 35 -10.95 -24.10 -2.01
N ARG A 36 -11.45 -24.33 -3.23
CA ARG A 36 -11.31 -25.63 -3.93
C ARG A 36 -9.90 -25.89 -4.45
N TYR A 37 -9.23 -24.86 -4.97
CA TYR A 37 -7.88 -25.00 -5.54
C TYR A 37 -6.79 -25.11 -4.48
N VAL A 38 -6.98 -24.46 -3.33
CA VAL A 38 -6.05 -24.51 -2.19
C VAL A 38 -6.64 -25.44 -1.14
N SER A 39 -6.76 -26.72 -1.48
CA SER A 39 -7.06 -27.77 -0.50
C SER A 39 -5.85 -27.94 0.44
N SER A 40 -5.67 -26.99 1.36
CA SER A 40 -4.76 -27.14 2.50
C SER A 40 -5.49 -27.92 3.58
N PRO A 41 -4.84 -28.89 4.26
CA PRO A 41 -5.43 -29.50 5.44
C PRO A 41 -5.76 -28.38 6.43
N HIS A 42 -6.98 -28.43 6.97
CA HIS A 42 -7.54 -27.50 7.94
C HIS A 42 -6.54 -27.19 9.06
N GLU A 43 -5.92 -26.01 9.00
CA GLU A 43 -5.42 -25.33 10.19
C GLU A 43 -6.28 -24.08 10.37
N ASP A 44 -7.26 -24.21 11.26
CA ASP A 44 -8.24 -23.22 11.70
C ASP A 44 -9.08 -22.56 10.60
N GLY A 45 -10.34 -22.23 10.90
CA GLY A 45 -11.31 -21.66 9.95
C GLY A 45 -10.94 -20.28 9.37
N LEU A 46 -9.69 -19.84 9.49
CA LEU A 46 -9.17 -18.58 9.01
C LEU A 46 -8.66 -18.70 7.58
N ASN A 47 -9.32 -17.92 6.74
CA ASN A 47 -9.33 -18.08 5.32
C ASN A 47 -7.96 -17.74 4.69
N ALA A 48 -7.21 -18.77 4.28
CA ALA A 48 -5.83 -18.65 3.79
C ALA A 48 -5.68 -17.71 2.58
N TYR A 49 -6.75 -17.44 1.83
CA TYR A 49 -6.75 -16.57 0.65
C TYR A 49 -7.21 -15.13 0.92
N MET A 50 -7.67 -14.81 2.13
CA MET A 50 -8.21 -13.50 2.51
C MET A 50 -7.25 -12.35 2.19
N TYR A 51 -5.97 -12.48 2.58
CA TYR A 51 -4.92 -11.52 2.24
C TYR A 51 -4.80 -11.29 0.74
N SER A 52 -4.74 -12.36 -0.05
CA SER A 52 -4.61 -12.27 -1.51
C SER A 52 -5.81 -11.55 -2.13
N THR A 53 -7.02 -11.86 -1.69
CA THR A 53 -8.25 -11.21 -2.15
C THR A 53 -8.21 -9.70 -1.85
N HIS A 54 -7.88 -9.31 -0.62
CA HIS A 54 -7.81 -7.90 -0.24
C HIS A 54 -6.68 -7.15 -0.94
N LEU A 55 -5.51 -7.78 -1.12
CA LEU A 55 -4.38 -7.19 -1.83
C LEU A 55 -4.71 -6.90 -3.29
N VAL A 56 -5.46 -7.78 -3.97
CA VAL A 56 -5.83 -7.48 -5.35
C VAL A 56 -6.93 -6.42 -5.42
N LYS A 57 -7.95 -6.45 -4.55
CA LYS A 57 -8.94 -5.36 -4.45
C LYS A 57 -8.25 -4.01 -4.24
N PHE A 58 -7.30 -3.97 -3.31
CA PHE A 58 -6.45 -2.82 -3.06
C PHE A 58 -5.71 -2.36 -4.32
N SER A 59 -5.03 -3.28 -5.00
CA SER A 59 -4.28 -2.95 -6.23
C SER A 59 -5.18 -2.37 -7.33
N MET A 60 -6.41 -2.84 -7.44
CA MET A 60 -7.37 -2.31 -8.42
C MET A 60 -7.78 -0.88 -8.09
N ILE A 61 -8.04 -0.58 -6.82
CA ILE A 61 -8.36 0.77 -6.37
C ILE A 61 -7.17 1.70 -6.60
N VAL A 62 -5.96 1.28 -6.24
CA VAL A 62 -4.74 2.07 -6.46
C VAL A 62 -4.51 2.32 -7.95
N ALA A 63 -4.76 1.34 -8.82
CA ALA A 63 -4.67 1.52 -10.26
C ALA A 63 -5.68 2.55 -10.78
N ASP A 64 -6.92 2.52 -10.29
CA ASP A 64 -7.96 3.49 -10.66
C ASP A 64 -7.60 4.90 -10.20
N ILE A 65 -7.05 5.05 -8.98
CA ILE A 65 -6.57 6.36 -8.48
C ILE A 65 -5.35 6.82 -9.27
N GLY A 66 -4.46 5.90 -9.64
CA GLY A 66 -3.25 6.20 -10.41
C GLY A 66 -3.54 6.86 -11.75
N VAL A 67 -4.67 6.54 -12.39
CA VAL A 67 -5.13 7.23 -13.60
C VAL A 67 -5.41 8.70 -13.33
N CYS A 68 -6.07 9.02 -12.21
CA CYS A 68 -6.33 10.39 -11.78
C CYS A 68 -5.08 11.11 -11.24
N ALA A 69 -4.16 10.38 -10.65
CA ALA A 69 -2.91 10.93 -10.09
C ALA A 69 -1.84 11.18 -11.15
N SER A 70 -2.00 10.62 -12.36
CA SER A 70 -1.05 10.78 -13.47
C SER A 70 -0.79 12.26 -13.75
N ILE A 71 0.48 12.65 -13.67
CA ILE A 71 0.96 13.99 -14.01
C ILE A 71 1.58 14.06 -15.41
N ALA A 72 1.41 13.02 -16.25
CA ALA A 72 1.97 12.99 -17.59
C ALA A 72 1.60 14.24 -18.40
N ASP A 73 0.36 14.70 -18.26
CA ASP A 73 -0.15 15.90 -18.93
C ASP A 73 0.49 17.21 -18.40
N LEU A 74 1.08 17.20 -17.20
CA LEU A 74 1.75 18.36 -16.60
C LEU A 74 3.24 18.46 -16.98
N VAL A 75 3.84 17.38 -17.49
CA VAL A 75 5.27 17.32 -17.83
C VAL A 75 5.54 17.68 -19.30
N ASP A 76 4.59 17.39 -20.19
CA ASP A 76 4.74 17.62 -21.64
C ASP A 76 4.30 19.03 -22.09
N ASP A 77 3.54 19.75 -21.25
CA ASP A 77 3.10 21.12 -21.53
C ASP A 77 4.01 22.14 -20.83
N ASP A 78 4.18 23.34 -21.40
CA ASP A 78 4.69 24.52 -20.66
C ASP A 78 3.79 24.86 -19.42
N GLY A 79 2.71 24.09 -19.23
CA GLY A 79 1.74 24.01 -18.15
C GLY A 79 2.26 23.56 -16.78
N ASN A 80 3.55 23.72 -16.51
CA ASN A 80 4.14 23.68 -15.17
C ASN A 80 3.74 24.95 -14.36
N SER A 81 2.50 25.39 -14.51
CA SER A 81 1.96 26.55 -13.79
C SER A 81 1.49 26.10 -12.41
N PRO A 82 1.72 26.89 -11.35
CA PRO A 82 1.22 26.58 -10.01
C PRO A 82 -0.29 26.31 -9.95
N ALA A 83 -1.07 26.94 -10.86
CA ALA A 83 -2.51 26.74 -10.97
C ALA A 83 -2.88 25.34 -11.52
N ALA A 84 -2.13 24.82 -12.49
CA ALA A 84 -2.37 23.48 -13.03
C ALA A 84 -2.09 22.40 -11.98
N LEU A 85 -1.00 22.54 -11.22
CA LEU A 85 -0.66 21.64 -10.13
C LEU A 85 -1.71 21.68 -9.00
N GLU A 86 -2.23 22.86 -8.66
CA GLU A 86 -3.30 23.02 -7.66
C GLU A 86 -4.62 22.39 -8.13
N ASN A 87 -5.01 22.60 -9.39
CA ASN A 87 -6.20 21.95 -9.95
C ASN A 87 -6.06 20.42 -9.94
N HIS A 88 -4.86 19.90 -10.25
CA HIS A 88 -4.58 18.47 -10.17
C HIS A 88 -4.69 17.93 -8.73
N ALA A 89 -4.15 18.68 -7.76
CA ALA A 89 -4.29 18.37 -6.35
C ALA A 89 -5.76 18.28 -5.91
N LEU A 90 -6.59 19.25 -6.33
CA LEU A 90 -8.03 19.24 -6.04
C LEU A 90 -8.76 18.05 -6.67
N ASN A 91 -8.42 17.70 -7.91
CA ASN A 91 -9.00 16.51 -8.57
C ASN A 91 -8.66 15.23 -7.82
N LEU A 92 -7.41 15.10 -7.34
CA LEU A 92 -6.99 13.92 -6.60
C LEU A 92 -7.62 13.84 -5.20
N SER A 93 -7.99 14.95 -4.56
CA SER A 93 -8.49 14.97 -3.17
C SER A 93 -9.68 14.04 -2.90
N SER A 94 -10.50 13.73 -3.91
CA SER A 94 -11.64 12.82 -3.76
C SER A 94 -11.28 11.33 -3.96
N ALA A 95 -10.16 11.04 -4.62
CA ALA A 95 -9.81 9.70 -5.07
C ALA A 95 -9.35 8.74 -3.94
N PRO A 96 -8.60 9.18 -2.92
CA PRO A 96 -8.21 8.33 -1.79
C PRO A 96 -9.38 7.79 -0.96
N ARG A 97 -10.59 8.37 -1.06
CA ARG A 97 -11.77 7.89 -0.34
C ARG A 97 -12.05 6.40 -0.58
N ASN A 98 -11.76 5.89 -1.77
CA ASN A 98 -11.93 4.47 -2.07
C ASN A 98 -10.93 3.58 -1.29
N LEU A 99 -9.74 4.08 -0.95
CA LEU A 99 -8.78 3.38 -0.11
C LEU A 99 -9.26 3.32 1.34
N GLU A 100 -9.87 4.39 1.84
CA GLU A 100 -10.48 4.44 3.18
C GLU A 100 -11.62 3.43 3.29
N VAL A 101 -12.55 3.43 2.31
CA VAL A 101 -13.64 2.47 2.24
C VAL A 101 -13.12 1.02 2.16
N TRP A 102 -12.04 0.78 1.42
CA TRP A 102 -11.42 -0.55 1.38
C TRP A 102 -10.85 -0.96 2.73
N ARG A 103 -10.22 -0.02 3.46
CA ARG A 103 -9.67 -0.27 4.79
C ARG A 103 -10.78 -0.62 5.78
N ASP A 104 -11.89 0.10 5.75
CA ASP A 104 -13.06 -0.14 6.61
C ASP A 104 -13.74 -1.49 6.34
N GLN A 105 -13.54 -2.06 5.14
CA GLN A 105 -14.03 -3.37 4.76
C GLN A 105 -13.08 -4.52 5.13
N LEU A 106 -11.91 -4.22 5.72
CA LEU A 106 -11.00 -5.26 6.16
C LEU A 106 -11.57 -5.98 7.40
N PRO A 107 -11.46 -7.31 7.45
CA PRO A 107 -11.71 -8.09 8.66
C PRO A 107 -10.84 -7.60 9.81
N SER A 108 -11.35 -7.70 11.04
CA SER A 108 -10.62 -7.27 12.24
C SER A 108 -9.26 -7.94 12.41
N GLU A 109 -9.10 -9.16 11.89
CA GLU A 109 -7.87 -9.96 11.94
C GLU A 109 -6.79 -9.44 10.97
N LEU A 110 -7.18 -8.65 9.97
CA LEU A 110 -6.29 -7.99 9.01
C LEU A 110 -6.10 -6.50 9.31
N LEU A 111 -6.74 -6.00 10.36
CA LEU A 111 -6.56 -4.64 10.84
C LEU A 111 -5.53 -4.64 11.98
N LEU A 112 -4.53 -3.76 11.87
CA LEU A 112 -3.62 -3.53 12.98
C LEU A 112 -4.29 -2.69 14.06
N SER A 113 -4.37 -3.24 15.27
CA SER A 113 -4.75 -2.46 16.45
C SER A 113 -3.66 -1.45 16.80
N ARG A 114 -4.05 -0.19 16.93
CA ARG A 114 -3.19 0.87 17.43
C ARG A 114 -3.60 1.22 18.86
N TYR A 115 -2.61 1.32 19.74
CA TYR A 115 -2.77 1.83 21.10
C TYR A 115 -2.40 3.30 21.12
N GLY A 116 -3.33 4.17 21.50
CA GLY A 116 -3.07 5.59 21.61
C GLY A 116 -4.30 6.37 22.06
N ASN A 117 -4.23 6.93 23.27
CA ASN A 117 -5.14 8.01 23.66
C ASN A 117 -4.85 9.19 22.72
N SER A 118 -5.91 9.82 22.21
CA SER A 118 -5.94 10.88 21.19
C SER A 118 -5.21 12.19 21.53
N SER A 119 -4.13 12.16 22.32
CA SER A 119 -3.53 13.34 22.94
C SER A 119 -1.99 13.44 22.85
N GLY A 120 -1.26 12.56 22.16
CA GLY A 120 0.19 12.80 22.02
C GLY A 120 1.01 11.77 21.24
N ASN A 121 1.19 12.04 19.95
CA ASN A 121 2.37 11.80 19.10
C ASN A 121 3.05 10.41 19.00
N SER A 122 2.51 9.33 19.54
CA SER A 122 2.98 7.99 19.13
C SER A 122 1.86 6.97 19.26
N GLU A 123 1.15 6.72 18.16
CA GLU A 123 0.26 5.55 18.07
C GLU A 123 1.15 4.31 18.01
N MET A 124 1.33 3.63 19.14
CA MET A 124 2.13 2.41 19.19
C MET A 124 1.28 1.23 18.75
N LEU A 125 1.83 0.32 17.94
CA LEU A 125 1.10 -0.90 17.55
C LEU A 125 0.87 -1.79 18.78
N ASP A 126 -0.37 -2.23 18.96
CA ASP A 126 -0.75 -3.16 20.01
C ASP A 126 -0.62 -4.59 19.49
N PHE A 127 0.56 -5.18 19.67
CA PHE A 127 0.80 -6.59 19.40
C PHE A 127 0.34 -7.51 20.56
N ASP A 128 -0.07 -6.92 21.69
CA ASP A 128 -0.39 -7.65 22.93
C ASP A 128 -1.85 -8.15 22.89
N ARG A 129 -2.77 -7.34 22.35
CA ARG A 129 -4.16 -7.78 22.02
C ARG A 129 -4.21 -8.92 21.01
N THR A 130 -3.17 -9.08 20.21
CA THR A 130 -3.17 -9.97 19.06
C THR A 130 -2.41 -11.27 19.32
N LEU A 131 -1.90 -11.51 20.54
CA LEU A 131 -1.24 -12.77 20.95
C LEU A 131 -2.09 -14.04 20.72
N THR A 132 -3.39 -13.91 20.47
CA THR A 132 -4.30 -15.02 20.14
C THR A 132 -4.31 -15.39 18.65
N LEU A 133 -3.79 -14.53 17.76
CA LEU A 133 -3.77 -14.78 16.32
C LEU A 133 -2.48 -15.48 15.89
N PRO A 134 -2.54 -16.41 14.91
CA PRO A 134 -1.35 -16.96 14.28
C PRO A 134 -0.43 -15.88 13.69
N ASN A 135 0.89 -16.05 13.83
CA ASN A 135 1.92 -15.14 13.28
C ASN A 135 1.72 -14.82 11.79
N ARG A 136 1.15 -15.75 11.02
CA ARG A 136 0.82 -15.53 9.61
C ARG A 136 -0.19 -14.39 9.42
N LEU A 137 -1.22 -14.28 10.26
CA LEU A 137 -2.23 -13.23 10.15
C LEU A 137 -1.65 -11.87 10.55
N HIS A 138 -0.82 -11.84 11.60
CA HIS A 138 -0.06 -10.63 11.95
C HIS A 138 0.78 -10.12 10.78
N ARG A 139 1.51 -11.01 10.12
CA ARG A 139 2.29 -10.67 8.92
C ARG A 139 1.40 -10.08 7.83
N GLN A 140 0.26 -10.70 7.57
CA GLN A 140 -0.67 -10.23 6.54
C GLN A 140 -1.25 -8.85 6.88
N ALA A 141 -1.65 -8.60 8.13
CA ALA A 141 -2.13 -7.31 8.61
C ALA A 141 -1.06 -6.22 8.46
N VAL A 142 0.17 -6.50 8.93
CA VAL A 142 1.32 -5.58 8.78
C VAL A 142 1.58 -5.26 7.31
N LEU A 143 1.61 -6.26 6.43
CA LEU A 143 1.86 -6.04 5.01
C LEU A 143 0.76 -5.22 4.35
N LEU A 144 -0.51 -5.46 4.67
CA LEU A 144 -1.63 -4.66 4.13
C LEU A 144 -1.58 -3.22 4.61
N GLU A 145 -1.28 -2.98 5.88
CA GLU A 145 -1.11 -1.63 6.44
C GLU A 145 0.05 -0.89 5.74
N LEU A 146 1.19 -1.56 5.57
CA LEU A 146 2.34 -0.99 4.86
C LEU A 146 2.00 -0.69 3.39
N HIS A 147 1.28 -1.58 2.70
CA HIS A 147 0.83 -1.33 1.34
C HIS A 147 -0.10 -0.11 1.27
N TYR A 148 -1.04 -0.01 2.20
CA TYR A 148 -1.98 1.11 2.29
C TYR A 148 -1.24 2.45 2.43
N HIS A 149 -0.36 2.58 3.44
CA HIS A 149 0.38 3.83 3.61
C HIS A 149 1.34 4.11 2.46
N ASN A 150 2.00 3.07 1.92
CA ASN A 150 2.91 3.24 0.79
C ASN A 150 2.17 3.76 -0.46
N ALA A 151 0.94 3.30 -0.73
CA ALA A 151 0.15 3.83 -1.84
C ALA A 151 -0.14 5.32 -1.70
N TYR A 152 -0.50 5.81 -0.50
CA TYR A 152 -0.65 7.26 -0.28
C TYR A 152 0.64 8.01 -0.62
N THR A 153 1.78 7.55 -0.11
CA THR A 153 3.06 8.21 -0.39
C THR A 153 3.40 8.23 -1.88
N LEU A 154 3.13 7.14 -2.61
CA LEU A 154 3.44 7.02 -4.03
C LEU A 154 2.48 7.86 -4.89
N LEU A 155 1.18 7.85 -4.59
CA LEU A 155 0.16 8.62 -5.31
C LEU A 155 0.36 10.14 -5.15
N GLN A 156 0.91 10.57 -4.01
CA GLN A 156 1.13 11.99 -3.70
C GLN A 156 2.54 12.49 -4.04
N ARG A 157 3.47 11.58 -4.35
CA ARG A 157 4.87 11.89 -4.74
C ARG A 157 5.00 12.96 -5.84
N PRO A 158 4.13 13.01 -6.88
CA PRO A 158 4.20 14.05 -7.90
C PRO A 158 4.14 15.48 -7.34
N PHE A 159 3.29 15.73 -6.33
CA PHE A 159 3.13 17.05 -5.72
C PHE A 159 4.41 17.52 -5.04
N THR A 160 5.07 16.64 -4.28
CA THR A 160 6.36 16.95 -3.65
C THR A 160 7.41 17.30 -4.71
N ARG A 161 7.53 16.49 -5.76
CA ARG A 161 8.57 16.70 -6.81
C ARG A 161 8.35 18.00 -7.59
N LEU A 162 7.13 18.24 -8.05
CA LEU A 162 6.81 19.41 -8.87
C LEU A 162 6.82 20.70 -8.05
N HIS A 163 6.33 20.67 -6.81
CA HIS A 163 6.37 21.82 -5.90
C HIS A 163 7.81 22.31 -5.66
N TYR A 164 8.76 21.40 -5.41
CA TYR A 164 10.16 21.79 -5.21
C TYR A 164 10.84 22.27 -6.51
N ALA A 165 10.46 21.73 -7.67
CA ALA A 165 10.94 22.23 -8.95
C ALA A 165 10.53 23.70 -9.19
N HIS A 166 9.31 24.09 -8.76
CA HIS A 166 8.83 25.48 -8.88
C HIS A 166 9.48 26.43 -7.89
N THR A 167 9.60 26.03 -6.63
CA THR A 167 10.15 26.89 -5.57
C THR A 167 11.66 27.15 -5.72
N SER A 168 12.40 26.24 -6.37
CA SER A 168 13.84 26.43 -6.64
C SER A 168 14.14 27.32 -7.86
N SER A 169 13.14 27.61 -8.71
CA SER A 169 13.36 28.22 -10.03
C SER A 169 12.92 29.70 -10.13
N MET A 170 12.03 30.19 -9.26
CA MET A 170 11.55 31.58 -9.34
C MET A 170 11.33 32.22 -7.97
N ILE A 171 11.53 33.54 -7.92
CA ILE A 171 11.01 34.46 -6.90
C ILE A 171 9.48 34.29 -6.90
N THR A 172 8.97 33.38 -6.09
CA THR A 172 7.53 33.09 -6.02
C THR A 172 6.79 34.33 -5.52
N SER A 173 5.89 34.85 -6.36
CA SER A 173 4.96 35.90 -5.97
C SER A 173 4.13 35.42 -4.77
N PRO A 174 3.93 36.23 -3.72
CA PRO A 174 3.21 35.85 -2.50
C PRO A 174 1.74 35.42 -2.72
N ASN A 175 1.22 35.54 -3.96
CA ASN A 175 -0.10 35.10 -4.37
C ASN A 175 -0.16 33.66 -4.93
N SER A 176 0.95 32.92 -5.02
CA SER A 176 0.97 31.53 -5.52
C SER A 176 0.75 30.49 -4.41
N ARG A 177 -0.24 30.71 -3.53
CA ARG A 177 -0.57 29.70 -2.50
C ARG A 177 -1.17 28.47 -3.17
N GLN A 178 -0.63 27.29 -2.86
CA GLN A 178 -1.10 26.00 -3.40
C GLN A 178 -1.56 25.09 -2.25
N PRO A 179 -2.68 25.45 -1.57
CA PRO A 179 -3.12 24.76 -0.36
C PRO A 179 -3.45 23.28 -0.59
N GLY A 180 -3.97 22.91 -1.77
CA GLY A 180 -4.22 21.52 -2.14
C GLY A 180 -2.93 20.73 -2.28
N VAL A 181 -1.91 21.31 -2.93
CA VAL A 181 -0.58 20.71 -3.05
C VAL A 181 0.07 20.50 -1.68
N GLU A 182 0.04 21.53 -0.83
CA GLU A 182 0.56 21.46 0.54
C GLU A 182 -0.15 20.38 1.37
N LEU A 183 -1.46 20.23 1.21
CA LEU A 183 -2.24 19.17 1.87
C LEU A 183 -1.76 17.77 1.46
N HIS A 184 -1.53 17.53 0.16
CA HIS A 184 -1.02 16.23 -0.31
C HIS A 184 0.41 15.97 0.13
N ILE A 185 1.27 16.99 0.19
CA ILE A 185 2.63 16.86 0.72
C ILE A 185 2.60 16.50 2.22
N ALA A 186 1.76 17.18 3.00
CA ALA A 186 1.60 16.91 4.42
C ALA A 186 1.03 15.50 4.66
N SER A 187 0.05 15.08 3.85
CA SER A 187 -0.48 13.72 3.87
C SER A 187 0.60 12.68 3.53
N ALA A 188 1.42 12.91 2.50
CA ALA A 188 2.48 11.99 2.12
C ALA A 188 3.51 11.81 3.25
N LEU A 189 3.88 12.92 3.90
CA LEU A 189 4.78 12.90 5.04
C LEU A 189 4.18 12.14 6.22
N HIS A 190 2.90 12.38 6.53
CA HIS A 190 2.20 11.66 7.60
C HIS A 190 2.20 10.14 7.37
N HIS A 191 1.87 9.70 6.16
CA HIS A 191 1.87 8.27 5.83
C HIS A 191 3.29 7.67 5.82
N ALA A 192 4.30 8.44 5.40
CA ALA A 192 5.69 8.02 5.48
C ALA A 192 6.16 7.81 6.93
N SER A 193 5.80 8.73 7.84
CA SER A 193 6.09 8.57 9.27
C SER A 193 5.46 7.30 9.84
N ILE A 194 4.19 7.03 9.51
CA ILE A 194 3.51 5.80 9.95
C ILE A 194 4.23 4.53 9.45
N ILE A 195 4.75 4.52 8.21
CA ILE A 195 5.54 3.39 7.71
C ILE A 195 6.79 3.18 8.57
N VAL A 196 7.52 4.26 8.86
CA VAL A 196 8.74 4.21 9.68
C VAL A 196 8.41 3.68 11.08
N ASP A 197 7.37 4.20 11.71
CA ASP A 197 6.93 3.79 13.04
C ASP A 197 6.47 2.33 13.06
N THR A 198 5.71 1.91 12.05
CA THR A 198 5.25 0.53 11.88
C THR A 198 6.44 -0.43 11.75
N VAL A 199 7.38 -0.15 10.85
CA VAL A 199 8.56 -0.99 10.63
C VAL A 199 9.42 -1.03 11.90
N SER A 200 9.67 0.12 12.51
CA SER A 200 10.45 0.23 13.75
C SER A 200 9.82 -0.61 14.88
N THR A 201 8.51 -0.49 15.07
CA THR A 201 7.79 -1.23 16.12
C THR A 201 7.82 -2.73 15.83
N VAL A 202 7.52 -3.15 14.59
CA VAL A 202 7.56 -4.57 14.20
C VAL A 202 8.94 -5.17 14.42
N CYS A 203 10.00 -4.47 14.01
CA CYS A 203 11.39 -4.92 14.18
C CYS A 203 11.85 -4.95 15.64
N SER A 204 11.29 -4.08 16.50
CA SER A 204 11.70 -3.98 17.90
C SER A 204 10.90 -4.88 18.84
N MET A 205 9.63 -5.14 18.53
CA MET A 205 8.69 -5.80 19.44
C MET A 205 8.24 -7.18 18.98
N SER A 206 8.61 -7.61 17.78
CA SER A 206 8.09 -8.86 17.22
C SER A 206 9.07 -9.59 16.32
N ASP A 207 8.90 -10.91 16.26
CA ASP A 207 9.57 -11.78 15.29
C ASP A 207 8.75 -11.95 14.00
N ILE A 208 7.83 -11.03 13.72
CA ILE A 208 6.94 -11.11 12.55
C ILE A 208 7.75 -11.21 11.25
N PHE A 209 8.87 -10.52 11.14
CA PHE A 209 9.75 -10.62 9.97
C PHE A 209 10.82 -11.73 10.09
N TYR A 210 11.02 -12.31 11.27
CA TYR A 210 11.94 -13.43 11.47
C TYR A 210 11.26 -14.75 11.07
N GLY A 211 11.91 -15.57 10.25
CA GLY A 211 11.34 -16.81 9.74
C GLY A 211 10.36 -16.62 8.57
N TRP A 212 10.60 -15.64 7.69
CA TRP A 212 10.19 -15.82 6.30
C TRP A 212 10.91 -17.06 5.80
N PRO A 213 10.21 -18.12 5.35
CA PRO A 213 10.90 -19.14 4.62
C PRO A 213 11.36 -18.46 3.33
N ALA A 214 12.66 -18.13 3.24
CA ALA A 214 13.35 -18.47 2.01
C ALA A 214 12.83 -19.86 1.65
N LEU A 215 12.39 -20.09 0.41
CA LEU A 215 11.96 -21.39 -0.07
C LEU A 215 12.95 -22.48 0.39
N GLU A 216 12.80 -23.00 1.60
CA GLU A 216 13.44 -24.19 2.09
C GLU A 216 12.60 -25.25 1.42
N ARG A 217 12.96 -25.46 0.16
CA ARG A 217 12.65 -26.66 -0.59
C ARG A 217 12.77 -27.79 0.43
N GLY A 218 11.64 -28.45 0.65
CA GLY A 218 11.64 -29.85 1.02
C GLY A 218 12.44 -30.59 -0.05
N VAL A 219 13.76 -30.64 0.12
CA VAL A 219 14.55 -31.77 -0.29
C VAL A 219 14.69 -32.58 0.99
N ASP A 220 13.65 -33.36 1.23
CA ASP A 220 13.64 -34.45 2.18
C ASP A 220 14.84 -35.34 1.80
N ASN A 221 15.97 -35.16 2.47
CA ASN A 221 17.19 -35.96 2.27
C ASN A 221 17.03 -37.34 2.94
N ARG A 222 15.87 -37.97 2.70
CA ARG A 222 15.58 -39.37 3.02
C ARG A 222 15.73 -40.23 1.77
N SER A 223 16.94 -40.27 1.24
CA SER A 223 17.42 -41.45 0.52
C SER A 223 18.91 -41.25 0.27
N LEU A 224 19.73 -42.00 1.01
CA LEU A 224 21.00 -42.60 0.59
C LEU A 224 21.72 -43.12 1.84
N ARG A 225 21.21 -44.23 2.40
CA ARG A 225 22.09 -45.22 3.03
C ARG A 225 22.36 -46.31 1.98
N PRO A 226 23.60 -46.50 1.51
CA PRO A 226 24.01 -47.79 1.00
C PRO A 226 24.41 -48.70 2.17
N ARG A 227 24.15 -49.99 1.96
CA ARG A 227 24.53 -51.11 2.84
C ARG A 227 26.04 -51.27 2.93
#